data_AF-A0A1F9MFL8-F1
#
_entry.id   AF-A0A1F9MFL8-F1
#
_cell.length_a   1.000
_cell.length_b   1.000
_cell.length_c   1.000
_cell.angle_alpha   90.00
_cell.angle_beta   90.00
_cell.angle_gamma   90.00
#
_symmetry.space_group_name_H-M   'P 1'
#
loop_
_entity.id
_entity.type
_entity.pdbx_description
1 polymer ?
#
loop_
_entity_poly.entity_id
_entity_poly.type
_entity_poly.pdbx_seq_one_letter_code
_entity_poly.pdbx_strand_id
1 'polypeptide(L)'
;MTWTVEFTGRARKQKDKLPAKAREILFQLVREIEAAGPVRGDWPNYSKLSDGVHHCHLRKGKPTYVAVWKENKGRIRFVEVIYAGSHEKAPY
;
A
#
# COMPACT_ATOMS: atom_id res chain seq x y z
N MET A 1 -14.25 -13.79 6.31
CA MET A 1 -14.37 -12.37 6.76
C MET A 1 -13.17 -11.60 6.22
N THR A 2 -13.42 -10.56 5.42
CA THR A 2 -12.40 -9.75 4.71
C THR A 2 -11.91 -8.57 5.56
N TRP A 3 -10.76 -8.03 5.22
CA TRP A 3 -10.25 -6.75 5.74
C TRP A 3 -10.86 -5.60 4.95
N THR A 4 -11.13 -4.48 5.63
CA THR A 4 -11.49 -3.22 4.97
C THR A 4 -10.22 -2.44 4.66
N VAL A 5 -10.05 -2.04 3.40
CA VAL A 5 -8.93 -1.21 2.96
C VAL A 5 -9.47 0.13 2.46
N GLU A 6 -9.00 1.22 3.07
CA GLU A 6 -9.34 2.57 2.64
C GLU A 6 -8.10 3.37 2.25
N PHE A 7 -8.29 4.39 1.43
CA PHE A 7 -7.23 5.33 1.07
C PHE A 7 -7.46 6.66 1.81
N THR A 8 -6.39 7.22 2.38
CA THR A 8 -6.40 8.62 2.82
C THR A 8 -6.75 9.55 1.65
N GLY A 9 -7.23 10.76 1.94
CA GLY A 9 -7.50 11.77 0.90
C GLY A 9 -6.27 12.07 0.03
N ARG A 10 -5.06 12.04 0.63
CA ARG A 10 -3.79 12.15 -0.09
C ARG A 10 -3.58 10.94 -1.01
N ALA A 11 -3.66 9.73 -0.49
CA ALA A 11 -3.41 8.52 -1.27
C ALA A 11 -4.41 8.35 -2.42
N ARG A 12 -5.68 8.77 -2.27
CA ARG A 12 -6.67 8.80 -3.36
C ARG A 12 -6.19 9.64 -4.54
N LYS A 13 -5.73 10.86 -4.28
CA LYS A 13 -5.20 11.75 -5.34
C LYS A 13 -3.90 11.21 -5.95
N GLN A 14 -3.09 10.50 -5.17
CA GLN A 14 -1.82 9.97 -5.66
C GLN A 14 -2.00 8.71 -6.52
N LYS A 15 -2.90 7.78 -6.14
CA LYS A 15 -3.18 6.58 -6.96
C LYS A 15 -3.64 6.95 -8.37
N ASP A 16 -4.36 8.06 -8.53
CA ASP A 16 -4.88 8.50 -9.82
C ASP A 16 -3.78 9.06 -10.73
N LYS A 17 -2.64 9.47 -10.15
CA LYS A 17 -1.46 9.99 -10.86
C LYS A 17 -0.42 8.91 -11.15
N LEU A 18 -0.64 7.67 -10.71
CA LEU A 18 0.29 6.58 -10.99
C LEU A 18 0.22 6.19 -12.48
N PRO A 19 1.35 5.78 -13.09
CA PRO A 19 1.32 5.10 -14.37
C PRO A 19 0.41 3.86 -14.30
N ALA A 20 -0.28 3.56 -15.41
CA ALA A 20 -1.31 2.51 -15.47
C ALA A 20 -0.85 1.18 -14.83
N LYS A 21 0.37 0.71 -15.16
CA LYS A 21 0.91 -0.53 -14.61
C LYS A 21 1.13 -0.50 -13.10
N ALA A 22 1.63 0.61 -12.55
CA ALA A 22 1.82 0.74 -11.10
C ALA A 22 0.46 0.80 -10.38
N ARG A 23 -0.55 1.43 -11.00
CA ARG A 23 -1.92 1.50 -10.49
C ARG A 23 -2.59 0.12 -10.47
N GLU A 24 -2.42 -0.68 -11.52
CA GLU A 24 -2.90 -2.07 -11.56
C GLU A 24 -2.32 -2.90 -10.41
N ILE A 25 -1.00 -2.80 -10.20
CA ILE A 25 -0.30 -3.54 -9.13
C ILE A 25 -0.77 -3.06 -7.76
N LEU A 26 -1.01 -1.75 -7.58
CA LEU A 26 -1.61 -1.22 -6.35
C LEU A 26 -2.99 -1.82 -6.08
N PHE A 27 -3.86 -1.93 -7.08
CA PHE A 27 -5.18 -2.53 -6.89
C PHE A 27 -5.11 -4.03 -6.65
N GLN A 28 -4.13 -4.73 -7.22
CA GLN A 28 -3.86 -6.13 -6.88
C GLN A 28 -3.45 -6.27 -5.41
N LEU A 29 -2.52 -5.42 -4.94
CA LEU A 29 -2.09 -5.38 -3.54
C LEU A 29 -3.27 -5.13 -2.59
N VAL A 30 -4.15 -4.18 -2.92
CA VAL A 30 -5.35 -3.89 -2.12
C VAL A 30 -6.24 -5.11 -2.00
N ARG A 31 -6.55 -5.80 -3.11
CA ARG A 31 -7.40 -7.01 -3.08
C ARG A 31 -6.79 -8.12 -2.22
N GLU A 32 -5.47 -8.29 -2.26
CA GLU A 32 -4.79 -9.29 -1.45
C GLU A 32 -4.76 -8.92 0.03
N ILE A 33 -4.66 -7.63 0.37
CA ILE A 33 -4.82 -7.15 1.74
C ILE A 33 -6.26 -7.36 2.22
N GLU A 34 -7.27 -7.07 1.38
CA GLU A 34 -8.68 -7.33 1.70
C GLU A 34 -8.94 -8.82 1.98
N ALA A 35 -8.30 -9.72 1.22
CA ALA A 35 -8.48 -11.17 1.37
C ALA A 35 -7.72 -11.75 2.56
N ALA A 36 -6.44 -11.39 2.72
CA ALA A 36 -5.50 -12.11 3.57
C ALA A 36 -4.82 -11.22 4.64
N GLY A 37 -5.07 -9.91 4.64
CA GLY A 37 -4.62 -8.98 5.67
C GLY A 37 -3.35 -8.19 5.36
N PRO A 38 -2.92 -7.31 6.27
CA PRO A 38 -1.92 -6.27 6.02
C PRO A 38 -0.50 -6.79 5.80
N VAL A 39 -0.17 -7.96 6.34
CA VAL A 39 1.16 -8.55 6.19
C VAL A 39 1.25 -9.23 4.84
N ARG A 40 2.10 -8.71 3.95
CA ARG A 40 2.32 -9.18 2.57
C ARG A 40 3.73 -9.71 2.37
N GLY A 41 4.19 -10.61 3.25
CA GLY A 41 5.55 -11.17 3.19
C GLY A 41 5.84 -11.98 1.91
N ASP A 42 4.79 -12.35 1.19
CA ASP A 42 4.78 -12.96 -0.13
C ASP A 42 4.99 -11.97 -1.29
N TRP A 43 4.84 -10.67 -1.05
CA TRP A 43 5.05 -9.65 -2.06
C TRP A 43 6.54 -9.30 -2.23
N PRO A 44 6.99 -9.08 -3.47
CA PRO A 44 8.38 -8.76 -3.73
C PRO A 44 8.73 -7.39 -3.14
N ASN A 45 9.80 -7.34 -2.34
CA ASN A 45 10.29 -6.12 -1.67
C ASN A 45 9.23 -5.50 -0.74
N TYR A 46 8.47 -6.35 -0.06
CA TYR A 46 7.69 -5.97 1.10
C TYR A 46 8.61 -5.78 2.31
N SER A 47 8.31 -4.77 3.13
CA SER A 47 8.94 -4.56 4.44
C SER A 47 7.91 -4.07 5.45
N LYS A 48 8.01 -4.56 6.69
CA LYS A 48 7.37 -3.94 7.85
C LYS A 48 8.31 -2.86 8.37
N LEU A 49 7.90 -1.60 8.30
CA LEU A 49 8.74 -0.44 8.65
C LEU A 49 8.77 -0.17 10.15
N SER A 50 7.59 -0.17 10.77
CA SER A 50 7.39 0.01 12.20
C SER A 50 6.10 -0.68 12.62
N ASP A 51 5.69 -0.53 13.88
CA ASP A 51 4.55 -1.29 14.40
C ASP A 51 3.23 -0.91 13.69
N GLY A 52 2.71 -1.87 12.91
CA GLY A 52 1.54 -1.71 12.05
C GLY A 52 1.76 -0.87 10.80
N VAL A 53 3.01 -0.53 10.42
CA VAL A 53 3.31 0.22 9.18
C VAL A 53 4.03 -0.68 8.19
N HIS A 54 3.50 -0.72 6.97
CA HIS A 54 3.93 -1.63 5.93
C HIS A 54 4.28 -0.86 4.66
N HIS A 55 5.18 -1.45 3.90
CA HIS A 55 5.68 -0.92 2.65
C HIS A 55 5.75 -2.03 1.62
N CYS A 56 5.44 -1.73 0.36
CA CYS A 56 5.80 -2.58 -0.77
C CYS A 56 6.09 -1.79 -2.03
N HIS A 57 6.96 -2.33 -2.88
CA HIS A 57 7.20 -1.82 -4.22
C HIS A 57 6.07 -2.22 -5.17
N LEU A 58 5.57 -1.25 -5.94
CA LEU A 58 4.59 -1.44 -7.01
C LEU A 58 5.26 -1.64 -8.36
N ARG A 59 6.37 -0.94 -8.60
CA ARG A 59 7.14 -1.05 -9.84
C ARG A 59 8.59 -0.65 -9.58
N LYS A 60 9.53 -1.53 -9.95
CA LYS A 60 10.97 -1.22 -9.96
C LYS A 60 11.34 -0.38 -11.19
N GLY A 61 12.40 0.41 -11.08
CA GLY A 61 12.93 1.23 -12.18
C GLY A 61 13.20 2.68 -11.78
N LYS A 62 13.33 3.56 -12.77
CA LYS A 62 13.48 5.00 -12.56
C LYS A 62 12.32 5.74 -13.25
N PRO A 63 11.32 6.24 -12.49
CA PRO A 63 11.18 6.19 -11.03
C PRO A 63 10.67 4.82 -10.52
N THR A 64 11.04 4.48 -9.27
CA THR A 64 10.46 3.35 -8.53
C THR A 64 9.19 3.81 -7.83
N TYR A 65 8.12 3.03 -7.93
CA TYR A 65 6.85 3.32 -7.27
C TYR A 65 6.59 2.35 -6.13
N VAL A 66 6.00 2.85 -5.06
CA VAL A 66 5.75 2.14 -3.81
C VAL A 66 4.38 2.50 -3.23
N ALA A 67 3.88 1.63 -2.35
CA ALA A 67 2.73 1.88 -1.49
C ALA A 67 3.13 1.74 -0.03
N VAL A 68 2.54 2.57 0.83
CA VAL A 68 2.68 2.49 2.29
C VAL A 68 1.29 2.45 2.90
N TRP A 69 1.06 1.52 3.82
CA TRP A 69 -0.21 1.36 4.51
C TRP A 69 -0.01 1.10 6.00
N LYS A 70 -1.07 1.35 6.77
CA LYS A 70 -1.09 1.18 8.22
C LYS A 70 -2.24 0.30 8.67
N GLU A 71 -1.99 -0.57 9.64
CA GLU A 71 -3.01 -1.27 10.40
C GLU A 71 -3.68 -0.28 11.37
N ASN A 72 -5.01 -0.21 11.37
CA ASN A 72 -5.72 0.60 12.36
C ASN A 72 -6.02 -0.24 13.60
N LYS A 73 -5.26 0.00 14.67
CA LYS A 73 -5.39 -0.73 15.95
C LYS A 73 -6.73 -0.51 16.66
N GLY A 74 -7.47 0.54 16.32
CA GLY A 74 -8.78 0.85 16.91
C GLY A 74 -9.97 0.25 16.15
N ARG A 75 -9.74 -0.37 14.99
CA ARG A 75 -10.81 -0.94 14.15
C ARG A 75 -10.46 -2.38 13.76
N ILE A 76 -11.41 -3.28 14.00
CA ILE A 76 -11.24 -4.70 13.66
C ILE A 76 -11.02 -4.83 12.15
N ARG A 77 -9.88 -5.44 11.77
CA ARG A 77 -9.53 -5.78 10.39
C ARG A 77 -9.59 -4.59 9.42
N PHE A 78 -9.03 -3.45 9.83
CA PHE A 78 -8.99 -2.24 9.02
C PHE A 78 -7.57 -1.82 8.66
N VAL A 79 -7.36 -1.49 7.39
CA VAL A 79 -6.10 -0.98 6.85
C VAL A 79 -6.33 0.33 6.15
N GLU A 80 -5.41 1.27 6.33
CA GLU A 80 -5.39 2.53 5.60
C GLU A 80 -4.15 2.65 4.72
N VAL A 81 -4.35 2.81 3.42
CA VAL A 81 -3.29 3.20 2.48
C VAL A 81 -3.03 4.69 2.64
N ILE A 82 -1.84 5.02 3.16
CA ILE A 82 -1.44 6.40 3.48
C ILE A 82 -0.62 7.05 2.36
N TYR A 83 -0.04 6.25 1.47
CA TYR A 83 0.78 6.73 0.37
C TYR A 83 0.82 5.75 -0.80
N ALA A 84 0.78 6.27 -2.02
CA ALA A 84 1.14 5.53 -3.23
C ALA A 84 1.86 6.46 -4.22
N GLY A 85 3.11 6.21 -4.57
CA GLY A 85 3.89 7.18 -5.34
C GLY A 85 5.36 6.80 -5.49
N SER A 86 6.20 7.75 -5.89
CA SER A 86 7.64 7.53 -6.05
C SER A 86 8.32 7.21 -4.71
N HIS A 87 9.22 6.22 -4.69
CA HIS A 87 9.98 5.83 -3.49
C HIS A 87 10.62 7.02 -2.76
N GLU A 88 11.21 7.96 -3.49
CA GLU A 88 11.88 9.16 -2.93
C GLU A 88 10.96 10.09 -2.12
N LYS A 89 9.65 10.04 -2.34
CA LYS A 89 8.67 10.90 -1.66
C LYS A 89 7.80 10.13 -0.67
N ALA A 90 8.15 8.86 -0.40
CA ALA A 90 7.43 8.03 0.54
C ALA A 90 7.64 8.53 1.97
N PRO A 91 6.59 8.54 2.82
CA PRO A 91 6.68 8.99 4.20
C PRO A 91 7.20 7.85 5.08
N TYR A 92 8.51 7.60 5.02
CA TYR A 92 9.21 6.72 5.96
C TYR A 92 9.30 7.33 7.36
#